data_AF-A0A838KSK1-F1
#
_entry.id   AF-A0A838KSK1-F1
#
_cell.length_a   1.000
_cell.length_b   1.000
_cell.length_c   1.000
_cell.angle_alpha   90.00
_cell.angle_beta   90.00
_cell.angle_gamma   90.00
#
_symmetry.space_group_name_H-M   'P 1'
#
loop_
_entity.id
_entity.type
_entity.pdbx_description
1 polymer ?
#
loop_
_entity_poly.entity_id
_entity_poly.type
_entity_poly.pdbx_seq_one_letter_code
_entity_poly.pdbx_strand_id
1 'polypeptide(L)'
;MVEYQVRELSEDYPEISASAELNHGGTSYYTLLSSGNVFLTANAVEHPNMTVRKAMYCETYARASQPNLFGEPPEEGTILYGILLHGPDELNKTRPGFAHIAFPNKGCSGYVGRVNLFARFPGLVGELWSIEVEEIPDELDMGIRPESERRKDDEEGAEDHTG
;
A
#
# COMPACT_ATOMS: atom_id res chain seq x y z
N MET A 1 -0.31 5.72 -4.83
CA MET A 1 -0.28 4.56 -3.92
C MET A 1 -1.07 3.44 -4.59
N VAL A 2 -0.50 2.24 -4.76
CA VAL A 2 -1.09 1.13 -5.54
C VAL A 2 -2.52 0.79 -5.09
N GLU A 3 -2.78 0.89 -3.80
CA GLU A 3 -4.05 0.59 -3.15
C GLU A 3 -5.20 1.50 -3.61
N TYR A 4 -4.91 2.76 -3.95
CA TYR A 4 -5.90 3.69 -4.48
C TYR A 4 -6.24 3.35 -5.94
N GLN A 5 -5.22 3.16 -6.76
CA GLN A 5 -5.37 2.82 -8.19
C GLN A 5 -6.12 1.49 -8.37
N VAL A 6 -5.85 0.51 -7.51
CA VAL A 6 -6.53 -0.78 -7.54
C VAL A 6 -8.02 -0.66 -7.23
N ARG A 7 -8.42 0.28 -6.36
CA ARG A 7 -9.85 0.52 -6.08
C ARG A 7 -10.55 1.21 -7.26
N GLU A 8 -9.94 2.24 -7.83
CA GLU A 8 -10.47 2.89 -9.04
C GLU A 8 -10.60 1.90 -10.19
N LEU A 9 -9.58 1.07 -10.42
CA LEU A 9 -9.60 0.09 -11.50
C LEU A 9 -10.76 -0.90 -11.35
N SER A 10 -11.21 -1.22 -10.14
CA SER A 10 -12.36 -2.12 -9.95
C SER A 10 -13.67 -1.58 -10.53
N GLU A 11 -13.79 -0.26 -10.73
CA GLU A 11 -14.96 0.34 -11.38
C GLU A 11 -15.12 -0.12 -12.84
N ASP A 12 -14.02 -0.48 -13.49
CA ASP A 12 -13.99 -0.96 -14.87
C ASP A 12 -14.28 -2.46 -15.01
N TYR A 13 -14.28 -3.22 -13.91
CA TYR A 13 -14.44 -4.67 -13.87
C TYR A 13 -15.58 -5.07 -12.92
N PRO A 14 -16.82 -5.22 -13.42
CA PRO A 14 -18.01 -5.49 -12.59
C PRO A 14 -17.92 -6.75 -11.71
N GLU A 15 -17.08 -7.72 -12.10
CA GLU A 15 -16.83 -8.95 -11.35
C GLU A 15 -15.86 -8.77 -10.18
N ILE A 16 -15.13 -7.66 -10.12
CA ILE A 16 -14.20 -7.31 -9.06
C ILE A 16 -14.84 -6.25 -8.15
N SER A 17 -14.86 -6.53 -6.85
CA SER A 17 -15.20 -5.54 -5.83
C SER A 17 -13.97 -5.18 -5.02
N ALA A 18 -13.70 -3.88 -4.88
CA ALA A 18 -12.62 -3.36 -4.04
C ALA A 18 -13.17 -2.49 -2.91
N SER A 19 -12.80 -2.79 -1.66
CA SER A 19 -13.23 -2.03 -0.48
C SER A 19 -12.05 -1.65 0.42
N ALA A 20 -12.22 -0.56 1.16
CA ALA A 20 -11.32 -0.18 2.24
C ALA A 20 -11.92 -0.68 3.56
N GLU A 21 -11.29 -1.69 4.14
CA GLU A 21 -11.75 -2.36 5.35
C GLU A 21 -10.96 -1.89 6.57
N LEU A 22 -11.66 -1.71 7.69
CA LEU A 22 -11.03 -1.36 8.95
C LEU A 22 -10.30 -2.58 9.53
N ASN A 23 -9.07 -2.38 10.03
CA ASN A 23 -8.39 -3.43 10.77
C ASN A 23 -9.13 -3.76 12.08
N HIS A 24 -8.83 -4.90 12.69
CA HIS A 24 -9.50 -5.34 13.93
C HIS A 24 -9.41 -4.32 15.09
N GLY A 25 -8.33 -3.55 15.17
CA GLY A 25 -8.14 -2.53 16.21
C GLY A 25 -8.81 -1.18 15.91
N GLY A 26 -9.42 -1.03 14.74
CA GLY A 26 -10.00 0.22 14.27
C GLY A 26 -9.00 1.35 13.98
N THR A 27 -7.71 1.03 13.83
CA THR A 27 -6.64 2.04 13.77
C THR A 27 -6.07 2.28 12.38
N SER A 28 -6.26 1.35 11.45
CA SER A 28 -5.78 1.48 10.07
C SER A 28 -6.74 0.76 9.13
N TYR A 29 -6.71 1.16 7.86
CA TYR A 29 -7.46 0.50 6.80
C TYR A 29 -6.55 -0.42 5.99
N TYR A 30 -7.14 -1.42 5.35
CA TYR A 30 -6.50 -2.23 4.31
C TYR A 30 -7.44 -2.34 3.11
N THR A 31 -6.88 -2.59 1.92
CA THR A 31 -7.69 -2.79 0.72
C THR A 31 -7.98 -4.28 0.57
N LEU A 32 -9.26 -4.62 0.48
CA LEU A 32 -9.75 -5.94 0.16
C LEU A 32 -10.29 -5.94 -1.27
N LEU A 33 -9.78 -6.85 -2.10
CA LEU A 33 -10.31 -7.16 -3.41
C LEU A 33 -11.03 -8.50 -3.33
N SER A 34 -12.15 -8.60 -4.01
CA SER A 34 -12.91 -9.84 -4.10
C SER A 34 -13.46 -10.05 -5.50
N SER A 35 -13.47 -11.30 -5.95
CA SER A 35 -14.10 -11.74 -7.19
C SER A 35 -14.60 -13.17 -6.98
N GLY A 36 -15.92 -13.32 -6.87
CA GLY A 36 -16.53 -14.60 -6.47
C GLY A 36 -16.02 -15.06 -5.09
N ASN A 37 -15.42 -16.25 -5.03
CA ASN A 37 -14.82 -16.80 -3.81
C ASN A 37 -13.33 -16.44 -3.65
N VAL A 38 -12.74 -15.62 -4.51
CA VAL A 38 -11.32 -15.23 -4.41
C VAL A 38 -11.20 -13.89 -3.71
N PHE A 39 -10.41 -13.84 -2.64
CA PHE A 39 -10.18 -12.65 -1.82
C PHE A 39 -8.69 -12.31 -1.83
N LEU A 40 -8.35 -11.05 -2.08
CA LEU A 40 -6.97 -10.58 -2.09
C LEU A 40 -6.81 -9.34 -1.20
N THR A 41 -5.72 -9.26 -0.45
CA THR A 41 -5.29 -7.99 0.17
C THR A 41 -4.00 -7.51 -0.44
N ALA A 42 -3.88 -6.19 -0.64
CA ALA A 42 -2.65 -5.57 -1.12
C ALA A 42 -1.74 -5.20 0.05
N ASN A 43 -0.47 -5.60 -0.02
CA ASN A 43 0.53 -5.33 0.99
C ASN A 43 1.88 -4.95 0.35
N ALA A 44 2.37 -3.77 0.71
CA ALA A 44 3.72 -3.34 0.38
C ALA A 44 4.76 -4.09 1.23
N VAL A 45 5.80 -4.62 0.58
CA VAL A 45 6.96 -5.27 1.21
C VAL A 45 8.24 -4.83 0.51
N GLU A 46 9.37 -4.88 1.22
CA GLU A 46 10.67 -4.42 0.68
C GLU A 46 11.22 -5.37 -0.39
N HIS A 47 11.05 -6.67 -0.18
CA HIS A 47 11.59 -7.71 -1.05
C HIS A 47 10.51 -8.75 -1.38
N PRO A 48 10.57 -9.37 -2.57
CA PRO A 48 9.55 -10.31 -3.00
C PRO A 48 9.42 -11.52 -2.07
N ASN A 49 10.49 -11.93 -1.39
CA ASN A 49 10.50 -13.10 -0.49
C ASN A 49 10.16 -12.78 0.96
N MET A 50 9.89 -11.50 1.27
CA MET A 50 9.53 -11.09 2.62
C MET A 50 8.10 -11.54 2.95
N THR A 51 7.89 -11.99 4.18
CA THR A 51 6.55 -12.22 4.72
C THR A 51 5.94 -10.89 5.13
N VAL A 52 4.66 -10.70 4.87
CA VAL A 52 3.92 -9.53 5.36
C VAL A 52 4.06 -9.39 6.87
N ARG A 53 4.06 -8.16 7.34
CA ARG A 53 3.97 -7.87 8.77
C ARG A 53 2.75 -8.57 9.35
N LYS A 54 2.92 -9.22 10.50
CA LYS A 54 1.84 -9.89 11.21
C LYS A 54 0.69 -8.93 11.46
N ALA A 55 -0.48 -9.27 10.93
CA ALA A 55 -1.70 -8.50 11.08
C ALA A 55 -2.90 -9.45 11.25
N MET A 56 -3.80 -9.09 12.16
CA MET A 56 -4.95 -9.92 12.51
C MET A 56 -5.85 -10.23 11.31
N TYR A 57 -6.06 -9.27 10.40
CA TYR A 57 -6.90 -9.50 9.22
C TYR A 57 -6.29 -10.55 8.29
N CYS A 58 -4.97 -10.51 8.06
CA CYS A 58 -4.26 -11.52 7.27
C CYS A 58 -4.42 -12.92 7.88
N GLU A 59 -4.27 -13.04 9.21
CA GLU A 59 -4.46 -14.32 9.90
C GLU A 59 -5.91 -14.82 9.82
N THR A 60 -6.88 -13.92 9.97
CA THR A 60 -8.31 -14.26 9.87
C THR A 60 -8.65 -14.83 8.50
N TYR A 61 -8.29 -14.14 7.42
CA TYR A 61 -8.55 -14.63 6.07
C TYR A 61 -7.74 -15.89 5.74
N ALA A 62 -6.47 -15.94 6.13
CA ALA A 62 -5.62 -17.12 5.90
C ALA A 62 -6.15 -18.36 6.63
N ARG A 63 -6.66 -18.22 7.85
CA ARG A 63 -7.23 -19.34 8.61
C ARG A 63 -8.53 -19.86 7.99
N ALA A 64 -9.36 -18.96 7.46
CA ALA A 64 -10.64 -19.30 6.84
C ALA A 64 -10.52 -19.91 5.44
N SER A 65 -9.39 -19.71 4.76
CA SER A 65 -9.30 -19.90 3.30
C SER A 65 -8.23 -20.92 2.86
N GLN A 66 -7.82 -21.81 3.76
CA GLN A 66 -6.77 -22.81 3.51
C GLN A 66 -7.31 -24.23 3.73
N PRO A 67 -7.83 -24.87 2.66
CA PRO A 67 -8.27 -26.26 2.72
C PRO A 67 -7.09 -27.20 3.00
N ASN A 68 -7.38 -28.34 3.64
CA ASN A 68 -6.38 -29.36 3.91
C ASN A 68 -6.25 -30.27 2.69
N LEU A 69 -5.04 -30.41 2.14
CA LEU A 69 -4.77 -31.30 1.00
C LEU A 69 -5.15 -32.76 1.28
N PHE A 70 -5.10 -33.18 2.54
CA PHE A 70 -5.46 -34.53 3.00
C PHE A 70 -6.80 -34.56 3.75
N GLY A 71 -7.56 -33.47 3.71
CA GLY A 71 -8.89 -33.38 4.33
C GLY A 71 -10.00 -33.63 3.31
N GLU A 72 -11.23 -33.37 3.74
CA GLU A 72 -12.36 -33.29 2.83
C GLU A 72 -12.12 -32.17 1.80
N PRO A 73 -12.54 -32.35 0.54
CA PRO A 73 -12.49 -31.30 -0.46
C PRO A 73 -13.19 -30.03 0.08
N PRO A 74 -12.68 -28.83 -0.23
CA PRO A 74 -13.39 -27.61 0.13
C PRO A 74 -14.79 -27.63 -0.48
N GLU A 75 -15.78 -27.22 0.29
CA GLU A 75 -17.14 -27.02 -0.22
C GLU A 75 -17.13 -25.97 -1.33
N GLU A 76 -18.06 -26.08 -2.26
CA GLU A 76 -18.23 -25.07 -3.32
C GLU A 76 -18.46 -23.69 -2.69
N GLY A 77 -17.78 -22.67 -3.22
CA GLY A 77 -17.83 -21.32 -2.67
C GLY A 77 -16.87 -21.06 -1.50
N THR A 78 -16.09 -22.05 -1.05
CA THR A 78 -15.03 -21.83 -0.06
C THR A 78 -14.07 -20.74 -0.55
N ILE A 79 -13.76 -19.80 0.34
CA ILE A 79 -12.91 -18.65 0.00
C ILE A 79 -11.48 -19.12 -0.29
N LEU A 80 -10.89 -18.61 -1.36
CA LEU A 80 -9.47 -18.66 -1.64
C LEU A 80 -8.86 -17.30 -1.32
N TYR A 81 -7.98 -17.25 -0.33
CA TYR A 81 -7.31 -16.02 0.09
C TYR A 81 -5.88 -15.96 -0.43
N GLY A 82 -5.55 -14.84 -1.08
CA GLY A 82 -4.20 -14.49 -1.47
C GLY A 82 -3.81 -13.10 -0.98
N ILE A 83 -2.52 -12.80 -1.07
CA ILE A 83 -1.95 -11.51 -0.71
C ILE A 83 -1.17 -11.01 -1.93
N LEU A 84 -1.57 -9.85 -2.46
CA LEU A 84 -0.80 -9.13 -3.46
C LEU A 84 0.38 -8.45 -2.76
N LEU A 85 1.56 -9.03 -2.91
CA LEU A 85 2.83 -8.48 -2.48
C LEU A 85 3.39 -7.60 -3.58
N HIS A 86 3.72 -6.36 -3.26
CA HIS A 86 4.42 -5.46 -4.18
C HIS A 86 5.47 -4.66 -3.44
N GLY A 87 6.46 -4.17 -4.18
CA GLY A 87 7.51 -3.32 -3.63
C GLY A 87 8.13 -2.45 -4.73
N PRO A 88 8.79 -1.36 -4.36
CA PRO A 88 9.39 -0.45 -5.32
C PRO A 88 10.59 -1.10 -6.02
N ASP A 89 10.86 -0.70 -7.28
CA ASP A 89 12.07 -1.09 -8.00
C ASP A 89 13.31 -0.48 -7.31
N GLU A 90 14.43 -1.21 -7.33
CA GLU A 90 15.66 -0.80 -6.64
C GLU A 90 16.30 0.43 -7.29
N LEU A 91 16.24 0.51 -8.62
CA LEU A 91 16.80 1.57 -9.44
C LEU A 91 15.82 2.72 -9.67
N ASN A 92 14.52 2.43 -9.74
CA ASN A 92 13.48 3.45 -9.94
C ASN A 92 12.31 3.29 -8.95
N LYS A 93 12.33 4.09 -7.88
CA LYS A 93 11.32 4.01 -6.81
C LYS A 93 9.89 4.40 -7.21
N THR A 94 9.69 5.01 -8.39
CA THR A 94 8.35 5.41 -8.86
C THR A 94 7.54 4.25 -9.44
N ARG A 95 8.16 3.11 -9.73
CA ARG A 95 7.50 1.92 -10.29
C ARG A 95 7.66 0.69 -9.38
N PRO A 96 6.72 -0.28 -9.46
CA PRO A 96 6.88 -1.54 -8.76
C PRO A 96 8.02 -2.37 -9.37
N GLY A 97 8.93 -2.85 -8.53
CA GLY A 97 10.01 -3.78 -8.90
C GLY A 97 9.57 -5.23 -8.94
N PHE A 98 8.47 -5.55 -8.26
CA PHE A 98 7.83 -6.85 -8.31
C PHE A 98 6.35 -6.74 -7.93
N ALA A 99 5.56 -7.71 -8.40
CA ALA A 99 4.18 -7.92 -7.98
C ALA A 99 3.89 -9.43 -7.95
N HIS A 100 3.62 -9.99 -6.77
CA HIS A 100 3.37 -11.41 -6.56
C HIS A 100 2.03 -11.63 -5.86
N ILE A 101 1.22 -12.59 -6.30
CA ILE A 101 0.12 -13.12 -5.49
C ILE A 101 0.68 -14.28 -4.67
N ALA A 102 0.68 -14.16 -3.35
CA ALA A 102 1.15 -15.19 -2.44
C ALA A 102 -0.02 -15.78 -1.64
N PHE A 103 -0.05 -17.10 -1.50
CA PHE A 103 -1.06 -17.82 -0.73
C PHE A 103 -0.48 -18.17 0.64
N PRO A 104 -0.95 -17.55 1.74
CA PRO A 104 -0.38 -17.78 3.06
C PRO A 104 -0.78 -19.15 3.62
N ASN A 105 0.05 -19.71 4.50
CA ASN A 105 -0.38 -20.81 5.36
C ASN A 105 -1.43 -20.32 6.38
N LYS A 106 -2.11 -21.24 7.10
CA LYS A 106 -3.16 -20.92 8.10
C LYS A 106 -2.75 -19.92 9.18
N GLY A 107 -1.47 -19.84 9.50
CA GLY A 107 -0.93 -18.93 10.51
C GLY A 107 -0.39 -17.62 9.93
N CYS A 108 -0.49 -17.40 8.62
CA CYS A 108 0.13 -16.32 7.88
C CYS A 108 1.63 -16.12 8.21
N SER A 109 2.33 -17.19 8.61
CA SER A 109 3.75 -17.15 8.97
C SER A 109 4.68 -17.40 7.78
N GLY A 110 4.12 -17.81 6.64
CA GLY A 110 4.81 -18.03 5.39
C GLY A 110 3.81 -18.34 4.28
N TYR A 111 4.33 -18.62 3.08
CA TYR A 111 3.53 -18.84 1.88
C TYR A 111 3.64 -20.29 1.41
N VAL A 112 2.50 -20.90 1.06
CA VAL A 112 2.42 -22.26 0.51
C VAL A 112 2.50 -22.28 -1.02
N GLY A 113 2.19 -21.15 -1.65
CA GLY A 113 2.24 -20.99 -3.10
C GLY A 113 2.38 -19.53 -3.47
N ARG A 114 2.83 -19.28 -4.70
CA ARG A 114 3.05 -17.92 -5.20
C ARG A 114 2.96 -17.87 -6.72
N VAL A 115 2.42 -16.77 -7.23
CA VAL A 115 2.37 -16.43 -8.65
C VAL A 115 3.14 -15.14 -8.87
N ASN A 116 4.15 -15.18 -9.74
CA ASN A 116 4.87 -13.97 -10.18
C ASN A 116 4.09 -13.33 -11.33
N LEU A 117 3.48 -12.17 -11.08
CA LEU A 117 2.63 -11.49 -12.07
C LEU A 117 3.44 -10.94 -13.24
N PHE A 118 4.67 -10.49 -12.99
CA PHE A 118 5.52 -9.97 -14.07
C PHE A 118 5.97 -11.08 -15.02
N ALA A 119 6.32 -12.25 -14.48
CA ALA A 119 6.64 -13.42 -15.29
C ALA A 119 5.40 -13.97 -16.02
N ARG A 120 4.21 -13.83 -15.42
CA ARG A 120 2.94 -14.32 -15.99
C ARG A 120 2.42 -13.41 -17.11
N PHE A 121 2.64 -12.11 -17.00
CA PHE A 121 2.12 -11.08 -17.91
C PHE A 121 3.24 -10.17 -18.44
N PRO A 122 4.26 -10.71 -19.13
CA PRO A 122 5.46 -9.93 -19.50
C PRO A 122 5.15 -8.78 -20.48
N GLY A 123 4.15 -8.92 -21.35
CA GLY A 123 3.76 -7.85 -22.29
C GLY A 123 3.24 -6.60 -21.57
N LEU A 124 2.39 -6.80 -20.56
CA LEU A 124 1.80 -5.71 -19.77
C LEU A 124 2.87 -4.94 -18.97
N VAL A 125 3.87 -5.65 -18.47
CA VAL A 125 5.02 -5.04 -17.77
C VAL A 125 5.85 -4.17 -18.72
N GLY A 126 6.10 -4.66 -19.94
CA GLY A 126 6.81 -3.89 -20.96
C GLY A 126 6.09 -2.58 -21.32
N GLU A 127 4.77 -2.63 -21.51
CA GLU A 127 3.94 -1.46 -21.79
C GLU A 127 3.96 -0.46 -20.63
N LEU A 128 3.75 -0.92 -19.39
CA LEU A 128 3.77 -0.09 -18.18
C LEU A 128 5.07 0.68 -18.00
N TRP A 129 6.20 0.07 -18.38
CA TRP A 129 7.53 0.69 -18.22
C TRP A 129 7.95 1.54 -19.41
N SER A 130 7.18 1.53 -20.50
CA SER A 130 7.45 2.34 -21.69
C SER A 130 6.78 3.73 -21.62
N ILE A 131 5.97 3.99 -20.58
CA ILE A 131 5.33 5.29 -20.37
C ILE A 131 6.36 6.24 -19.75
N GLU A 132 6.80 7.23 -20.52
CA GLU A 132 7.65 8.30 -20.02
C GLU A 132 6.88 9.16 -19.01
N VAL A 133 7.43 9.33 -17.82
CA VAL A 133 6.87 10.23 -16.81
C VAL A 133 7.32 11.63 -17.16
N GLU A 134 6.38 12.51 -17.51
CA GLU A 134 6.64 13.93 -17.70
C GLU A 134 6.97 14.57 -16.35
N GLU A 135 8.21 15.03 -16.17
CA GLU A 135 8.59 15.83 -15.01
C GLU A 135 8.02 17.24 -15.18
N ILE A 136 6.95 17.55 -14.44
CA ILE A 136 6.41 18.91 -14.35
C ILE A 136 7.26 19.67 -13.32
N PRO A 137 7.99 20.74 -13.72
CA PRO A 137 8.75 21.55 -12.78
C PRO A 137 7.80 22.28 -11.82
N ASP A 138 8.00 22.12 -10.51
CA ASP A 138 7.29 22.90 -9.50
C ASP A 138 7.84 24.35 -9.47
N GLU A 139 7.31 25.22 -10.33
CA GLU A 139 7.64 26.66 -10.35
C GLU A 139 6.84 27.47 -9.30
N LEU A 140 6.75 27.00 -8.06
CA LEU A 140 6.20 27.81 -6.95
C LEU A 140 7.34 28.29 -6.05
N ASP A 141 8.02 29.35 -6.49
CA ASP A 141 8.88 30.17 -5.65
C ASP A 141 8.01 30.93 -4.63
N MET A 142 7.75 30.30 -3.49
CA MET A 142 7.15 30.95 -2.34
C MET A 142 8.21 31.85 -1.69
N GLY A 143 8.40 33.03 -2.27
CA GLY A 143 9.25 34.08 -1.71
C GLY A 143 8.92 34.28 -0.23
N ILE A 144 9.82 33.81 0.65
CA ILE A 144 9.73 33.99 2.09
C ILE A 144 9.80 35.49 2.33
N ARG A 145 8.71 36.10 2.79
CA ARG A 145 8.71 37.50 3.22
C ARG A 145 9.74 37.65 4.35
N PRO A 146 10.77 38.50 4.21
CA PRO A 146 11.72 38.72 5.28
C PRO A 146 11.01 39.37 6.47
N GLU A 147 11.16 38.74 7.63
CA GLU A 147 10.62 39.17 8.91
C GLU A 147 11.51 40.30 9.48
N SER A 148 11.30 41.53 9.01
CA SER A 148 11.81 42.76 9.61
C SER A 148 10.62 43.70 9.71
N GLU A 149 10.06 43.99 10.88
CA GLU A 149 10.64 44.88 11.89
C GLU A 149 10.11 44.51 13.29
N ARG A 150 10.94 43.88 14.13
CA ARG A 150 10.74 43.94 15.59
C ARG A 150 11.08 45.36 16.03
N ARG A 151 10.07 46.16 16.36
CA ARG A 151 10.21 47.47 17.01
C ARG A 151 11.14 47.35 18.22
N LYS A 152 12.28 48.02 18.16
CA LYS A 152 13.09 48.40 19.32
C LYS A 152 12.71 49.84 19.66
N ASP A 153 11.67 50.00 20.48
CA ASP A 153 11.37 51.27 21.15
C ASP A 153 11.02 50.92 22.60
N ASP A 154 12.01 50.51 23.38
CA ASP A 154 11.94 50.39 24.84
C ASP A 154 13.36 50.55 25.38
N GLU A 155 13.88 51.78 25.39
CA GLU A 155 14.98 52.23 26.27
C GLU A 155 15.29 53.71 25.99
N GLU A 156 14.56 54.64 26.63
CA GLU A 156 15.12 55.95 27.02
C GLU A 156 14.20 56.65 28.04
N GLY A 157 14.71 56.88 29.25
CA GLY A 157 14.09 57.81 30.20
C GLY A 157 14.03 57.34 31.66
N ALA A 158 15.16 57.02 32.29
CA ALA A 158 15.24 56.94 33.75
C ALA A 158 16.62 57.38 34.28
N GLU A 159 16.88 58.68 34.22
CA GLU A 159 17.83 59.43 35.05
C GLU A 159 17.23 60.84 35.18
N ASP A 160 17.26 61.60 36.27
CA ASP A 160 17.68 61.46 37.65
C ASP A 160 17.17 62.76 38.33
N HIS A 161 16.73 62.73 39.59
CA HIS A 161 16.74 63.94 40.42
C HIS A 161 16.77 63.57 41.90
N THR A 162 18.00 63.61 42.40
CA THR A 162 18.42 63.78 43.79
C THR A 162 18.02 65.15 44.33
N GLY A 163 17.63 65.21 45.61
CA GLY A 163 17.40 66.44 46.37
C GLY A 163 16.59 66.23 47.65
#